data_AF-A0A7J5TTM9-F1
#
_entry.id   AF-A0A7J5TTM9-F1
#
_cell.length_a   1.000
_cell.length_b   1.000
_cell.length_c   1.000
_cell.angle_alpha   90.00
_cell.angle_beta   90.00
_cell.angle_gamma   90.00
#
_symmetry.space_group_name_H-M   'P 1'
#
loop_
_entity.id
_entity.type
_entity.pdbx_description
1 polymer ?
#
loop_
_entity_poly.entity_id
_entity_poly.type
_entity_poly.pdbx_seq_one_letter_code
_entity_poly.pdbx_strand_id
1 'polypeptide(L)'
;MIKKRNEEAPLDALRILLKTQHVELTPIVNQISALPIDDELEYYFIPMDYMKEYSPYYRPGQPYKNLKLINFNRPAISLSFFSKHKYSIVKNPPKDEVLLHLKNYRDELLNYSLFEQLSRSKQQELQRVDELYRSLRNNPGGYEACLSNYHHYYKYWYCACRYFEDATLTKTGTLSEHMLKHTGKAKGQINERLNIIFIDPKYITRPVPYDNKLVDRELANYPTRLKLGTMTLYIREG
;
A
#
# COMPACT_ATOMS: atom_id res chain seq x y z
N MET A 1 -22.18 7.47 -29.27
CA MET A 1 -22.17 6.55 -28.10
C MET A 1 -20.74 6.39 -27.62
N ILE A 2 -20.39 6.93 -26.45
CA ILE A 2 -19.08 6.71 -25.82
C ILE A 2 -19.11 5.30 -25.22
N LYS A 3 -18.35 4.34 -25.78
CA LYS A 3 -18.20 3.01 -25.17
C LYS A 3 -17.62 3.18 -23.77
N LYS A 4 -18.38 2.78 -22.75
CA LYS A 4 -17.92 2.73 -21.36
C LYS A 4 -16.71 1.81 -21.30
N ARG A 5 -15.53 2.38 -21.05
CA ARG A 5 -14.25 1.67 -21.07
C ARG A 5 -14.24 0.66 -19.91
N ASN A 6 -13.76 -0.56 -20.14
CA ASN A 6 -13.67 -1.57 -19.08
C ASN A 6 -12.69 -1.10 -17.99
N GLU A 7 -13.18 -1.04 -16.74
CA GLU A 7 -12.46 -0.58 -15.55
C GLU A 7 -11.69 -1.71 -14.84
N GLU A 8 -11.88 -2.94 -15.29
CA GLU A 8 -11.19 -4.14 -14.79
C GLU A 8 -10.26 -4.73 -15.86
N ALA A 9 -9.06 -5.12 -15.42
CA ALA A 9 -8.09 -5.84 -16.24
C ALA A 9 -8.43 -7.34 -16.26
N PRO A 10 -8.08 -8.06 -17.35
CA PRO A 10 -8.28 -9.51 -17.45
C PRO A 10 -7.23 -10.26 -16.61
N LEU A 11 -7.48 -10.42 -15.31
CA LEU A 11 -6.51 -11.00 -14.37
C LEU A 11 -6.10 -12.42 -14.73
N ASP A 12 -7.03 -13.28 -15.19
CA ASP A 12 -6.71 -14.67 -15.52
C ASP A 12 -5.69 -14.78 -16.66
N ALA A 13 -5.84 -13.96 -17.71
CA ALA A 13 -4.88 -13.90 -18.80
C ALA A 13 -3.53 -13.36 -18.32
N LEU A 14 -3.53 -12.35 -17.45
CA LEU A 14 -2.30 -11.81 -16.86
C LEU A 14 -1.57 -12.85 -16.00
N ARG A 15 -2.29 -13.63 -15.18
CA ARG A 15 -1.70 -14.69 -14.35
C ARG A 15 -0.98 -15.75 -15.17
N ILE A 16 -1.44 -16.04 -16.38
CA ILE A 16 -0.75 -16.96 -17.29
C ILE A 16 0.62 -16.41 -17.67
N LEU A 17 0.72 -15.12 -18.03
CA LEU A 17 1.99 -14.47 -18.34
C LEU A 17 2.90 -14.38 -17.10
N LEU A 18 2.33 -14.03 -15.96
CA LEU A 18 3.08 -13.88 -14.71
C LEU A 18 3.72 -15.19 -14.27
N LYS A 19 3.05 -16.33 -14.43
CA LYS A 19 3.60 -17.65 -14.09
C LYS A 19 4.91 -17.95 -14.81
N THR A 20 5.11 -17.45 -16.02
CA THR A 20 6.33 -17.71 -16.80
C THR A 20 7.39 -16.63 -16.66
N GLN A 21 7.01 -15.42 -16.21
CA GLN A 21 7.90 -14.24 -16.21
C GLN A 21 8.33 -13.80 -14.82
N HIS A 22 7.60 -14.21 -13.78
CA HIS A 22 7.93 -13.80 -12.42
C HIS A 22 9.23 -14.44 -11.93
N VAL A 23 9.88 -13.71 -11.04
CA VAL A 23 11.02 -14.20 -10.29
C VAL A 23 10.72 -14.16 -8.80
N GLU A 24 11.26 -15.12 -8.07
CA GLU A 24 11.21 -15.10 -6.62
C GLU A 24 12.37 -14.25 -6.09
N LEU A 25 12.06 -13.39 -5.13
CA LEU A 25 13.05 -12.59 -4.43
C LEU A 25 12.98 -12.94 -2.95
N THR A 26 14.15 -13.10 -2.32
CA THR A 26 14.27 -13.43 -0.91
C THR A 26 14.88 -12.24 -0.15
N PRO A 27 14.34 -11.88 1.02
CA PRO A 27 14.98 -10.90 1.90
C PRO A 27 16.44 -11.31 2.19
N ILE A 28 17.30 -10.32 2.48
CA ILE A 28 18.75 -10.49 2.75
C ILE A 28 19.58 -10.80 1.49
N VAL A 29 19.15 -11.74 0.65
CA VAL A 29 19.82 -12.04 -0.64
C VAL A 29 19.56 -10.93 -1.64
N ASN A 30 18.32 -10.45 -1.68
CA ASN A 30 17.91 -9.31 -2.49
C ASN A 30 17.81 -8.05 -1.62
N GLN A 31 17.83 -6.89 -2.28
CA GLN A 31 17.64 -5.57 -1.67
C GLN A 31 16.19 -5.32 -1.25
N ILE A 32 15.63 -6.26 -0.48
CA ILE A 32 14.27 -6.27 0.02
C ILE A 32 14.29 -6.32 1.55
N SER A 33 13.58 -5.41 2.20
CA SER A 33 13.52 -5.34 3.67
C SER A 33 12.87 -6.57 4.31
N ALA A 34 11.67 -6.91 3.83
CA ALA A 34 10.86 -8.06 4.23
C ALA A 34 9.72 -8.21 3.22
N LEU A 35 9.22 -9.42 3.01
CA LEU A 35 8.04 -9.64 2.17
C LEU A 35 6.75 -9.45 2.98
N PRO A 36 5.67 -8.93 2.38
CA PRO A 36 4.35 -8.94 3.00
C PRO A 36 3.88 -10.36 3.36
N ILE A 37 3.31 -10.52 4.54
CA ILE A 37 2.75 -11.78 5.08
C ILE A 37 1.21 -11.79 5.07
N ASP A 38 0.61 -11.10 4.09
CA ASP A 38 -0.84 -10.89 4.00
C ASP A 38 -1.42 -11.72 2.86
N ASP A 39 -2.22 -12.72 3.18
CA ASP A 39 -2.80 -13.67 2.22
C ASP A 39 -3.78 -13.00 1.24
N GLU A 40 -4.29 -11.82 1.56
CA GLU A 40 -5.16 -11.04 0.68
C GLU A 40 -4.35 -10.17 -0.31
N LEU A 41 -3.03 -10.20 -0.24
CA LEU A 41 -2.13 -9.41 -1.08
C LEU A 41 -1.48 -10.27 -2.16
N GLU A 42 -2.03 -10.23 -3.37
CA GLU A 42 -1.43 -10.87 -4.55
C GLU A 42 -0.43 -9.92 -5.22
N TYR A 43 0.84 -10.35 -5.34
CA TYR A 43 1.88 -9.59 -6.03
C TYR A 43 2.92 -10.48 -6.72
N TYR A 44 3.53 -9.95 -7.78
CA TYR A 44 4.60 -10.62 -8.54
C TYR A 44 5.75 -9.67 -8.83
N PHE A 45 6.97 -10.17 -8.75
CA PHE A 45 8.16 -9.45 -9.20
C PHE A 45 8.46 -9.77 -10.66
N ILE A 46 8.49 -8.76 -11.51
CA ILE A 46 8.70 -8.92 -12.94
C ILE A 46 9.98 -8.20 -13.36
N PRO A 47 10.96 -8.91 -13.96
CA PRO A 47 12.14 -8.29 -14.53
C PRO A 47 11.80 -7.23 -15.57
N MET A 48 12.61 -6.17 -15.62
CA MET A 48 12.43 -5.06 -16.55
C MET A 48 12.36 -5.49 -18.03
N ASP A 49 12.97 -6.61 -18.40
CA ASP A 49 12.99 -7.14 -19.76
C ASP A 49 11.57 -7.45 -20.29
N TYR A 50 10.64 -7.78 -19.39
CA TYR A 50 9.24 -8.05 -19.75
C TYR A 50 8.33 -6.80 -19.68
N MET A 51 8.81 -5.65 -19.20
CA MET A 51 7.97 -4.44 -19.00
C MET A 51 7.15 -4.07 -20.23
N LYS A 52 7.73 -4.17 -21.43
CA LYS A 52 7.07 -3.75 -22.66
C LYS A 52 5.75 -4.49 -22.90
N GLU A 53 5.66 -5.75 -22.49
CA GLU A 53 4.45 -6.58 -22.62
C GLU A 53 3.29 -6.07 -21.75
N TYR A 54 3.59 -5.32 -20.68
CA TYR A 54 2.58 -4.77 -19.77
C TYR A 54 2.12 -3.35 -20.15
N SER A 55 2.72 -2.74 -21.17
CA SER A 55 2.36 -1.40 -21.66
C SER A 55 0.86 -1.22 -21.97
N PRO A 56 0.14 -2.20 -22.55
CA PRO A 56 -1.30 -2.09 -22.79
C PRO A 56 -2.14 -1.89 -21.50
N TYR A 57 -1.59 -2.28 -20.35
CA TYR A 57 -2.22 -2.16 -19.04
C TYR A 57 -1.80 -0.89 -18.28
N TYR A 58 -0.76 -0.19 -18.75
CA TYR A 58 -0.32 1.07 -18.18
C TYR A 58 -1.22 2.23 -18.63
N ARG A 59 -2.14 2.63 -17.74
CA ARG A 59 -3.15 3.67 -17.99
C ARG A 59 -2.99 4.84 -17.01
N PRO A 60 -2.02 5.74 -17.23
CA PRO A 60 -1.87 6.92 -16.38
C PRO A 60 -3.15 7.76 -16.38
N GLY A 61 -3.57 8.22 -15.20
CA GLY A 61 -4.80 8.99 -14.99
C GLY A 61 -6.10 8.17 -14.91
N GLN A 62 -6.13 6.95 -15.49
CA GLN A 62 -7.29 6.05 -15.42
C GLN A 62 -6.86 4.59 -15.19
N PRO A 63 -6.26 4.28 -14.02
CA PRO A 63 -5.80 2.94 -13.72
C PRO A 63 -6.97 1.96 -13.57
N TYR A 64 -6.71 0.68 -13.79
CA TYR A 64 -7.66 -0.38 -13.49
C TYR A 64 -7.91 -0.48 -11.98
N LYS A 65 -9.14 -0.83 -11.60
CA LYS A 65 -9.51 -0.97 -10.17
C LYS A 65 -8.89 -2.21 -9.50
N ASN A 66 -8.63 -3.24 -10.30
CA ASN A 66 -8.17 -4.56 -9.86
C ASN A 66 -6.70 -4.86 -10.24
N LEU A 67 -6.00 -3.94 -10.90
CA LEU A 67 -4.61 -4.14 -11.31
C LEU A 67 -3.79 -2.89 -11.03
N LYS A 68 -2.63 -3.08 -10.39
CA LYS A 68 -1.65 -2.02 -10.20
C LYS A 68 -0.28 -2.42 -10.76
N LEU A 69 0.24 -1.58 -11.65
CA LEU A 69 1.61 -1.68 -12.14
C LEU A 69 2.48 -0.77 -11.28
N ILE A 70 3.25 -1.35 -10.38
CA ILE A 70 4.10 -0.62 -9.43
C ILE A 70 5.46 -0.39 -10.08
N ASN A 71 5.88 0.86 -10.10
CA ASN A 71 7.18 1.29 -10.63
C ASN A 71 7.40 0.96 -12.13
N PHE A 72 6.33 1.01 -12.94
CA PHE A 72 6.38 0.83 -14.39
C PHE A 72 7.25 1.91 -15.05
N ASN A 73 8.09 1.51 -16.04
CA ASN A 73 9.15 2.32 -16.67
C ASN A 73 10.35 2.73 -15.78
N ARG A 74 10.36 2.35 -14.50
CA ARG A 74 11.40 2.74 -13.55
C ARG A 74 11.81 1.55 -12.68
N PRO A 75 12.35 0.46 -13.23
CA PRO A 75 12.50 -0.80 -12.49
C PRO A 75 13.20 -0.62 -11.14
N ALA A 76 12.65 -1.27 -10.10
CA ALA A 76 13.14 -1.14 -8.75
C ALA A 76 14.51 -1.83 -8.58
N ILE A 77 15.45 -1.13 -7.94
CA ILE A 77 16.76 -1.66 -7.55
C ILE A 77 16.80 -2.02 -6.06
N SER A 78 15.80 -1.58 -5.30
CA SER A 78 15.57 -1.94 -3.90
C SER A 78 14.09 -1.74 -3.56
N LEU A 79 13.57 -2.58 -2.69
CA LEU A 79 12.18 -2.60 -2.27
C LEU A 79 12.07 -2.63 -0.74
N SER A 80 11.14 -1.86 -0.20
CA SER A 80 10.76 -1.94 1.21
C SER A 80 9.25 -2.02 1.35
N PHE A 81 8.78 -3.03 2.06
CA PHE A 81 7.36 -3.24 2.30
C PHE A 81 7.00 -2.86 3.73
N PHE A 82 5.88 -2.16 3.89
CA PHE A 82 5.37 -1.80 5.21
C PHE A 82 3.85 -1.61 5.18
N SER A 83 3.19 -1.96 6.28
CA SER A 83 1.77 -1.68 6.46
C SER A 83 1.58 -0.34 7.16
N LYS A 84 0.72 0.52 6.62
CA LYS A 84 0.29 1.77 7.28
C LYS A 84 -1.18 1.66 7.65
N HIS A 85 -1.46 1.82 8.94
CA HIS A 85 -2.82 2.03 9.42
C HIS A 85 -3.27 3.43 9.03
N LYS A 86 -4.30 3.54 8.20
CA LYS A 86 -4.93 4.83 7.88
C LYS A 86 -6.18 5.00 8.72
N TYR A 87 -6.19 6.07 9.49
CA TYR A 87 -7.34 6.47 10.27
C TYR A 87 -7.55 7.98 10.15
N SER A 88 -8.78 8.40 10.38
CA SER A 88 -9.18 9.79 10.54
C SER A 88 -9.78 9.98 11.93
N ILE A 89 -9.61 11.17 12.47
CA ILE A 89 -10.22 11.62 13.72
C ILE A 89 -10.83 13.00 13.41
N VAL A 90 -12.15 13.09 13.50
CA VAL A 90 -12.88 14.36 13.41
C VAL A 90 -13.29 14.72 14.82
N LYS A 91 -12.58 15.70 15.40
CA LYS A 91 -12.91 16.28 16.70
C LYS A 91 -14.04 17.29 16.52
N ASN A 92 -14.96 17.36 17.47
CA ASN A 92 -16.08 18.29 17.46
C ASN A 92 -16.87 18.26 16.13
N PRO A 93 -17.33 17.08 15.67
CA PRO A 93 -18.15 16.99 14.47
C PRO A 93 -19.45 17.79 14.65
N PRO A 94 -20.10 18.22 13.55
CA PRO A 94 -21.40 18.86 13.59
C PRO A 94 -22.41 18.05 14.40
N LYS A 95 -23.19 18.73 15.25
CA LYS A 95 -24.20 18.11 16.12
C LYS A 95 -25.14 17.17 15.35
N ASP A 96 -25.60 17.61 14.18
CA ASP A 96 -26.54 16.85 13.37
C ASP A 96 -25.93 15.53 12.87
N GLU A 97 -24.62 15.50 12.64
CA GLU A 97 -23.88 14.28 12.27
C GLU A 97 -23.81 13.31 13.45
N VAL A 98 -23.53 13.80 14.67
CA VAL A 98 -23.51 12.97 15.89
C VAL A 98 -24.89 12.36 16.17
N LEU A 99 -25.94 13.18 16.07
CA LEU A 99 -27.32 12.71 16.24
C LEU A 99 -27.70 11.70 15.15
N LEU A 100 -27.30 11.93 13.90
CA LEU A 100 -27.53 10.98 12.82
C LEU A 100 -26.85 9.64 13.07
N HIS A 101 -25.60 9.63 13.54
CA HIS A 101 -24.90 8.40 13.90
C HIS A 101 -25.59 7.63 15.02
N LEU A 102 -25.97 8.30 16.11
CA LEU A 102 -26.68 7.67 17.22
C LEU A 102 -28.06 7.13 16.79
N LYS A 103 -28.78 7.91 15.97
CA LYS A 103 -30.08 7.49 15.42
C LYS A 103 -29.93 6.24 14.56
N ASN A 104 -28.98 6.23 13.63
CA ASN A 104 -28.76 5.10 12.73
C ASN A 104 -28.40 3.84 13.52
N TYR A 105 -27.54 3.93 14.53
CA TYR A 105 -27.18 2.79 15.37
C TYR A 105 -28.36 2.27 16.20
N ARG A 106 -29.15 3.18 16.78
CA ARG A 106 -30.38 2.83 17.50
C ARG A 106 -31.39 2.13 16.59
N ASP A 107 -31.63 2.70 15.41
CA ASP A 107 -32.60 2.18 14.45
C ASP A 107 -32.13 0.81 13.90
N GLU A 108 -30.82 0.59 13.76
CA GLU A 108 -30.25 -0.73 13.45
C GLU A 108 -30.56 -1.76 14.55
N LEU A 109 -30.25 -1.46 15.82
CA LEU A 109 -30.56 -2.32 16.95
C LEU A 109 -32.07 -2.60 17.10
N LEU A 110 -32.90 -1.56 16.87
CA LEU A 110 -34.35 -1.68 16.88
C LEU A 110 -34.83 -2.60 15.74
N ASN A 111 -34.32 -2.42 14.52
CA ASN A 111 -34.67 -3.28 13.40
C ASN A 111 -34.29 -4.74 13.66
N TYR A 112 -33.11 -5.00 14.24
CA TYR A 112 -32.75 -6.37 14.67
C TYR A 112 -33.77 -6.95 15.65
N SER A 113 -34.28 -6.15 16.59
CA SER A 113 -35.30 -6.60 17.55
C SER A 113 -36.65 -6.98 16.94
N LEU A 114 -36.95 -6.48 15.74
CA LEU A 114 -38.19 -6.79 15.02
C LEU A 114 -38.14 -8.16 14.34
N PHE A 115 -36.94 -8.65 14.02
CA PHE A 115 -36.75 -9.92 13.31
C PHE A 115 -36.25 -11.05 14.23
N GLU A 116 -35.53 -10.71 15.30
CA GLU A 116 -34.96 -11.67 16.25
C GLU A 116 -35.08 -11.17 17.70
N GLN A 117 -35.19 -12.09 18.66
CA GLN A 117 -35.15 -11.74 20.07
C GLN A 117 -33.74 -11.26 20.43
N LEU A 118 -33.61 -9.99 20.81
CA LEU A 118 -32.32 -9.44 21.24
C LEU A 118 -31.79 -10.20 22.47
N SER A 119 -30.49 -10.44 22.49
CA SER A 119 -29.81 -10.85 23.72
C SER A 119 -29.95 -9.75 24.78
N ARG A 120 -29.90 -10.13 26.06
CA ARG A 120 -29.96 -9.19 27.19
C ARG A 120 -28.94 -8.05 27.06
N SER A 121 -27.75 -8.34 26.53
CA SER A 121 -26.70 -7.35 26.27
C SER A 121 -27.12 -6.31 25.21
N LYS A 122 -27.65 -6.76 24.06
CA LYS A 122 -28.11 -5.85 22.99
C LYS A 122 -29.31 -5.01 23.41
N GLN A 123 -30.19 -5.56 24.26
CA GLN A 123 -31.33 -4.81 24.78
C GLN A 123 -30.90 -3.68 25.73
N GLN A 124 -29.92 -3.95 26.61
CA GLN A 124 -29.31 -2.92 27.46
C GLN A 124 -28.58 -1.86 26.63
N GLU A 125 -27.92 -2.28 25.55
CA GLU A 125 -27.24 -1.37 24.63
C GLU A 125 -28.24 -0.45 23.90
N LEU A 126 -29.36 -0.99 23.41
CA LEU A 126 -30.41 -0.20 22.79
C LEU A 126 -30.98 0.87 23.74
N GLN A 127 -31.24 0.50 25.01
CA GLN A 127 -31.70 1.44 26.04
C GLN A 127 -30.67 2.56 26.26
N ARG A 128 -29.40 2.19 26.44
CA ARG A 128 -28.30 3.15 26.63
C ARG A 128 -28.16 4.12 25.46
N VAL A 129 -28.26 3.63 24.22
CA VAL A 129 -28.14 4.48 23.03
C VAL A 129 -29.33 5.42 22.89
N ASP A 130 -30.55 4.98 23.19
CA ASP A 130 -31.73 5.85 23.13
C ASP A 130 -31.71 6.94 24.22
N GLU A 131 -31.28 6.60 25.44
CA GLU A 131 -31.06 7.59 26.52
C GLU A 131 -30.00 8.63 26.13
N LEU A 132 -28.87 8.17 25.57
CA LEU A 132 -27.80 9.05 25.11
C LEU A 132 -28.28 9.97 23.97
N TYR A 133 -29.03 9.43 23.02
CA TYR A 133 -29.61 10.20 21.91
C TYR A 133 -30.54 11.32 22.41
N ARG A 134 -31.43 11.00 23.35
CA ARG A 134 -32.34 11.99 23.96
C ARG A 134 -31.57 13.04 24.75
N SER A 135 -30.58 12.62 25.55
CA SER A 135 -29.79 13.53 26.36
C SER A 135 -28.95 14.50 25.52
N LEU A 136 -28.27 14.00 24.48
CA LEU A 136 -27.46 14.83 23.58
C LEU A 136 -28.31 15.79 22.74
N ARG A 137 -29.55 15.40 22.39
CA ARG A 137 -30.53 16.29 21.75
C ARG A 137 -30.91 17.46 22.67
N ASN A 138 -31.17 17.18 23.94
CA ASN A 138 -31.68 18.13 24.94
C ASN A 138 -30.59 19.03 25.54
N ASN A 139 -29.39 18.51 25.75
CA ASN A 139 -28.24 19.25 26.28
C ASN A 139 -26.97 18.98 25.45
N PRO A 140 -26.87 19.53 24.23
CA PRO A 140 -25.73 19.28 23.35
C PRO A 140 -24.41 19.82 23.91
N GLY A 141 -24.45 20.89 24.72
CA GLY A 141 -23.24 21.48 25.32
C GLY A 141 -22.65 20.66 26.47
N GLY A 142 -23.34 19.64 26.96
CA GLY A 142 -22.85 18.72 27.99
C GLY A 142 -21.99 17.57 27.46
N TYR A 143 -21.76 17.50 26.13
CA TYR A 143 -21.07 16.38 25.49
C TYR A 143 -19.99 16.88 24.52
N GLU A 144 -18.81 16.25 24.59
CA GLU A 144 -17.81 16.32 23.53
C GLU A 144 -17.90 15.06 22.68
N ALA A 145 -17.83 15.22 21.36
CA ALA A 145 -17.93 14.14 20.41
C ALA A 145 -16.69 14.05 19.51
N CYS A 146 -16.39 12.83 19.09
CA CYS A 146 -15.32 12.53 18.17
C CYS A 146 -15.76 11.39 17.25
N LEU A 147 -15.58 11.53 15.94
CA LEU A 147 -15.76 10.45 14.98
C LEU A 147 -14.40 9.95 14.53
N SER A 148 -14.20 8.63 14.60
CA SER A 148 -12.98 8.01 14.12
C SER A 148 -13.24 6.62 13.56
N ASN A 149 -12.51 6.28 12.51
CA ASN A 149 -12.43 4.92 11.97
C ASN A 149 -11.17 4.18 12.46
N TYR A 150 -10.52 4.64 13.53
CA TYR A 150 -9.28 4.03 14.06
C TYR A 150 -9.44 2.54 14.34
N HIS A 151 -10.59 2.10 14.84
CA HIS A 151 -10.84 0.68 15.11
C HIS A 151 -11.35 -0.11 13.89
N HIS A 152 -11.47 0.51 12.71
CA HIS A 152 -11.85 -0.21 11.49
C HIS A 152 -10.67 -0.97 10.85
N TYR A 153 -9.49 -1.01 11.51
CA TYR A 153 -8.30 -1.80 11.13
C TYR A 153 -7.95 -1.78 9.62
N TYR A 154 -8.16 -0.64 8.95
CA TYR A 154 -7.77 -0.49 7.55
C TYR A 154 -6.26 -0.29 7.46
N LYS A 155 -5.53 -1.42 7.39
CA LYS A 155 -4.10 -1.46 7.09
C LYS A 155 -3.93 -1.53 5.58
N TYR A 156 -3.20 -0.57 5.03
CA TYR A 156 -2.76 -0.61 3.64
C TYR A 156 -1.31 -1.04 3.58
N TRP A 157 -1.02 -2.02 2.73
CA TRP A 157 0.35 -2.32 2.36
C TRP A 157 0.89 -1.24 1.43
N TYR A 158 2.14 -0.88 1.64
CA TYR A 158 2.89 0.02 0.79
C TYR A 158 4.17 -0.68 0.32
N CYS A 159 4.51 -0.42 -0.94
CA CYS A 159 5.78 -0.79 -1.54
C CYS A 159 6.56 0.50 -1.81
N ALA A 160 7.66 0.70 -1.09
CA ALA A 160 8.65 1.73 -1.39
C ALA A 160 9.70 1.15 -2.35
N CYS A 161 9.90 1.82 -3.48
CA CYS A 161 10.82 1.43 -4.51
C CYS A 161 11.92 2.49 -4.64
N ARG A 162 13.18 2.06 -4.64
CA ARG A 162 14.32 2.88 -5.12
C ARG A 162 14.60 2.51 -6.57
N TYR A 163 14.92 3.49 -7.41
CA TYR A 163 15.20 3.29 -8.84
C TYR A 163 16.23 4.31 -9.34
N PHE A 164 16.80 4.10 -10.53
CA PHE A 164 17.68 5.08 -11.18
C PHE A 164 16.86 6.12 -11.95
N GLU A 165 17.19 7.40 -11.77
CA GLU A 165 16.50 8.51 -12.45
C GLU A 165 17.13 8.85 -13.80
N ASP A 166 18.39 8.49 -14.00
CA ASP A 166 19.21 8.82 -15.15
C ASP A 166 19.68 7.56 -15.87
N ALA A 167 19.85 7.66 -17.19
CA ALA A 167 20.41 6.58 -18.01
C ALA A 167 21.85 6.20 -17.62
N THR A 168 22.59 7.14 -17.02
CA THR A 168 23.95 6.91 -16.52
C THR A 168 24.01 6.17 -15.17
N LEU A 169 22.85 5.86 -14.56
CA LEU A 169 22.73 5.10 -13.32
C LEU A 169 23.56 5.71 -12.17
N THR A 170 23.50 7.03 -12.02
CA THR A 170 24.24 7.79 -11.00
C THR A 170 23.32 8.43 -9.96
N LYS A 171 22.09 8.76 -10.35
CA LYS A 171 21.08 9.39 -9.51
C LYS A 171 19.99 8.38 -9.19
N THR A 172 19.60 8.33 -7.92
CA THR A 172 18.54 7.43 -7.47
C THR A 172 17.37 8.21 -6.90
N GLY A 173 16.17 7.83 -7.32
CA GLY A 173 14.91 8.33 -6.78
C GLY A 173 14.26 7.30 -5.87
N THR A 174 13.28 7.76 -5.09
CA THR A 174 12.43 6.89 -4.26
C THR A 174 10.97 7.21 -4.51
N LEU A 175 10.13 6.19 -4.60
CA LEU A 175 8.68 6.31 -4.69
C LEU A 175 8.03 5.34 -3.71
N SER A 176 6.92 5.73 -3.09
CA SER A 176 6.12 4.82 -2.26
C SER A 176 4.69 4.76 -2.76
N GLU A 177 4.22 3.55 -3.03
CA GLU A 177 2.88 3.31 -3.57
C GLU A 177 2.12 2.33 -2.68
N HIS A 178 0.85 2.62 -2.41
CA HIS A 178 -0.04 1.65 -1.75
C HIS A 178 -0.32 0.48 -2.69
N MET A 179 -0.43 -0.73 -2.15
CA MET A 179 -0.77 -1.93 -2.89
C MET A 179 -2.28 -2.20 -2.81
N LEU A 180 -2.80 -2.92 -3.80
CA LEU A 180 -4.18 -3.37 -3.84
C LEU A 180 -4.29 -4.70 -3.10
N LYS A 181 -5.25 -4.82 -2.19
CA LYS A 181 -5.58 -6.09 -1.50
C LYS A 181 -6.92 -6.61 -2.00
N HIS A 182 -7.12 -7.91 -1.97
CA HIS A 182 -8.42 -8.54 -2.22
C HIS A 182 -9.48 -7.99 -1.27
N THR A 183 -10.71 -7.84 -1.75
CA THR A 183 -11.80 -7.32 -0.90
C THR A 183 -13.04 -8.18 -1.05
N GLY A 184 -13.69 -8.53 0.06
CA GLY A 184 -15.00 -9.19 -0.01
C GLY A 184 -16.06 -8.31 -0.69
N LYS A 185 -16.96 -8.94 -1.46
CA LYS A 185 -18.24 -8.41 -1.92
C LYS A 185 -19.36 -8.89 -1.00
N ALA A 186 -20.51 -8.21 -1.08
CA ALA A 186 -21.76 -8.76 -0.57
C ALA A 186 -22.00 -10.15 -1.19
N LYS A 187 -22.44 -11.12 -0.38
CA LYS A 187 -22.64 -12.56 -0.73
C LYS A 187 -21.39 -13.45 -0.79
N GLY A 188 -20.28 -13.04 -0.18
CA GLY A 188 -19.12 -13.92 0.02
C GLY A 188 -18.21 -14.12 -1.21
N GLN A 189 -18.43 -13.37 -2.29
CA GLN A 189 -17.52 -13.35 -3.44
C GLN A 189 -16.31 -12.46 -3.14
N ILE A 190 -15.12 -12.82 -3.64
CA ILE A 190 -13.88 -12.05 -3.47
C ILE A 190 -13.65 -11.19 -4.72
N ASN A 191 -13.38 -9.90 -4.55
CA ASN A 191 -12.78 -9.08 -5.60
C ASN A 191 -11.28 -9.29 -5.60
N GLU A 192 -10.82 -10.04 -6.58
CA GLU A 192 -9.41 -10.24 -6.82
C GLU A 192 -8.74 -8.94 -7.27
N ARG A 193 -7.51 -8.74 -6.82
CA ARG A 193 -6.70 -7.57 -7.13
C ARG A 193 -5.23 -7.96 -7.19
N LEU A 194 -4.53 -7.46 -8.19
CA LEU A 194 -3.19 -7.90 -8.54
C LEU A 194 -2.22 -6.72 -8.55
N ASN A 195 -1.04 -6.92 -7.97
CA ASN A 195 0.06 -5.96 -8.02
C ASN A 195 1.24 -6.55 -8.81
N ILE A 196 1.71 -5.83 -9.82
CA ILE A 196 2.88 -6.23 -10.60
C ILE A 196 3.99 -5.24 -10.30
N ILE A 197 5.05 -5.72 -9.67
CA ILE A 197 6.19 -4.91 -9.22
C ILE A 197 7.34 -5.13 -10.17
N PHE A 198 7.74 -4.09 -10.90
CA PHE A 198 8.84 -4.22 -11.84
C PHE A 198 10.18 -3.96 -11.18
N ILE A 199 11.15 -4.82 -11.48
CA ILE A 199 12.47 -4.84 -10.84
C ILE A 199 13.60 -4.83 -11.86
N ASP A 200 14.76 -4.34 -11.45
CA ASP A 200 16.02 -4.54 -12.15
C ASP A 200 16.70 -5.78 -11.53
N PRO A 201 16.70 -6.93 -12.22
CA PRO A 201 17.20 -8.18 -11.65
C PRO A 201 18.71 -8.13 -11.33
N LYS A 202 19.47 -7.26 -12.01
CA LYS A 202 20.91 -7.13 -11.83
C LYS A 202 21.26 -6.30 -10.60
N TYR A 203 20.50 -5.25 -10.31
CA TYR A 203 20.80 -4.37 -9.17
C TYR A 203 20.06 -4.77 -7.89
N ILE A 204 18.88 -5.39 -7.99
CA ILE A 204 18.13 -5.85 -6.82
C ILE A 204 18.80 -7.03 -6.10
N THR A 205 19.70 -7.74 -6.76
CA THR A 205 20.53 -8.83 -6.21
C THR A 205 21.88 -8.35 -5.67
N ARG A 206 22.26 -7.10 -5.93
CA ARG A 206 23.54 -6.56 -5.47
C ARG A 206 23.38 -5.99 -4.07
N PRO A 207 24.22 -6.39 -3.10
CA PRO A 207 24.28 -5.69 -1.83
C PRO A 207 24.46 -4.20 -2.11
N VAL A 208 23.56 -3.36 -1.61
CA VAL A 208 23.80 -1.92 -1.52
C VAL A 208 24.60 -1.76 -0.23
N PRO A 209 25.91 -1.46 -0.26
CA PRO A 209 26.57 -0.96 0.94
C PRO A 209 25.79 0.29 1.32
N TYR A 210 25.21 0.29 2.52
CA TYR A 210 24.51 1.44 3.08
C TYR A 210 25.39 2.69 2.85
N ASP A 211 24.83 3.66 2.12
CA ASP A 211 25.33 5.02 1.84
C ASP A 211 26.67 5.27 1.11
N ASN A 212 27.56 4.30 0.89
CA ASN A 212 28.89 4.61 0.31
C ASN A 212 29.04 4.45 -1.22
N LYS A 213 27.97 4.11 -1.97
CA LYS A 213 28.09 3.79 -3.42
C LYS A 213 28.71 4.88 -4.29
N LEU A 214 28.45 6.15 -3.99
CA LEU A 214 29.07 7.26 -4.72
C LEU A 214 30.55 7.39 -4.38
N VAL A 215 30.89 7.22 -3.10
CA VAL A 215 32.27 7.23 -2.60
C VAL A 215 33.04 6.04 -3.17
N ASP A 216 32.53 4.81 -3.05
CA ASP A 216 33.20 3.61 -3.57
C ASP A 216 33.40 3.65 -5.09
N ARG A 217 32.44 4.19 -5.85
CA ARG A 217 32.56 4.37 -7.30
C ARG A 217 33.57 5.46 -7.64
N GLU A 218 33.56 6.57 -6.92
CA GLU A 218 34.53 7.65 -7.11
C GLU A 218 35.94 7.16 -6.78
N LEU A 219 36.13 6.53 -5.61
CA LEU A 219 37.39 5.97 -5.15
C LEU A 219 37.90 4.83 -6.06
N ALA A 220 37.04 4.13 -6.79
CA ALA A 220 37.45 3.14 -7.79
C ALA A 220 38.17 3.77 -8.99
N ASN A 221 37.98 5.07 -9.27
CA ASN A 221 38.70 5.77 -10.33
C ASN A 221 40.18 6.03 -9.96
N TYR A 222 40.58 5.85 -8.70
CA TYR A 222 41.92 6.14 -8.20
C TYR A 222 42.66 4.82 -7.92
N PRO A 223 43.52 4.34 -8.84
CA PRO A 223 44.16 3.02 -8.73
C PRO A 223 45.18 2.96 -7.58
N THR A 224 45.79 4.09 -7.24
CA THR A 224 46.84 4.15 -6.20
C THR A 224 46.23 4.53 -4.85
N ARG A 225 46.55 3.75 -3.81
CA ARG A 225 46.00 3.91 -2.45
C ARG A 225 47.12 3.86 -1.41
N LEU A 226 47.19 4.87 -0.55
CA LEU A 226 48.22 4.99 0.51
C LEU A 226 47.56 5.27 1.86
N LYS A 227 47.73 4.37 2.84
CA LYS A 227 47.13 4.52 4.18
C LYS A 227 48.02 5.37 5.10
N LEU A 228 47.42 6.40 5.72
CA LEU A 228 48.05 7.33 6.65
C LEU A 228 47.20 7.43 7.93
N GLY A 229 47.57 6.67 8.97
CA GLY A 229 46.82 6.63 10.23
C GLY A 229 45.38 6.12 10.00
N THR A 230 44.40 6.96 10.33
CA THR A 230 42.95 6.71 10.12
C THR A 230 42.46 7.08 8.71
N MET A 231 43.30 7.70 7.88
CA MET A 231 42.94 8.16 6.53
C MET A 231 43.59 7.31 5.43
N THR A 232 43.00 7.30 4.24
CA THR A 232 43.59 6.70 3.03
C THR A 232 43.60 7.74 1.93
N LEU A 233 44.79 8.00 1.37
CA LEU A 233 45.02 8.87 0.22
C LEU A 233 44.78 8.05 -1.06
N TYR A 234 44.01 8.61 -2.00
CA TYR A 234 43.66 8.01 -3.30
C TYR A 234 44.21 8.89 -4.43
N ILE A 235 44.95 8.31 -5.38
CA ILE A 235 45.67 9.04 -6.44
C ILE A 235 45.37 8.41 -7.81
N ARG A 236 45.21 9.27 -8.83
CA ARG A 236 45.10 8.94 -10.25
C ARG A 236 45.99 9.89 -11.06
N GLU A 237 46.64 9.42 -12.11
CA GLU A 237 47.30 10.29 -13.09
C GLU A 237 46.26 11.08 -13.89
N GLY A 238 46.56 12.35 -14.19
CA GLY A 238 45.66 13.29 -14.86
C GLY A 238 45.59 13.11 -16.36
#